data_AF-K0G398-F1
#
_entry.id   AF-K0G398-F1
#
_cell.length_a   1.000
_cell.length_b   1.000
_cell.length_c   1.000
_cell.angle_alpha   90.00
_cell.angle_beta   90.00
_cell.angle_gamma   90.00
#
_symmetry.space_group_name_H-M   'P 1'
#
loop_
_entity.id
_entity.type
_entity.pdbx_description
1 polymer ?
#
loop_
_entity_poly.entity_id
_entity_poly.type
_entity_poly.pdbx_seq_one_letter_code
_entity_poly.pdbx_strand_id
1 'polypeptide(L)' 'MSNLETLHSIKQPLDMAKIFLEIALTGNGAVRRENGTLMSRDEILAEAFQYLDEAHTYLQEVIEEVEYEQNPLL' A
#
# COMPACT_ATOMS: atom_id res chain seq x y z
N MET A 1 11.69 14.89 0.96
CA MET A 1 11.56 14.29 -0.38
C MET A 1 10.73 15.26 -1.20
N SER A 2 10.82 15.24 -2.53
CA SER A 2 9.85 16.02 -3.34
C SER A 2 8.51 15.29 -3.40
N ASN A 3 7.39 16.01 -3.52
CA ASN A 3 6.05 15.41 -3.66
C ASN A 3 5.99 14.33 -4.76
N LEU A 4 6.83 14.47 -5.80
CA LEU A 4 6.99 13.50 -6.88
C LEU A 4 7.62 12.18 -6.40
N GLU A 5 8.63 12.24 -5.54
CA GLU A 5 9.26 11.06 -4.94
C GLU A 5 8.27 10.32 -4.03
N THR A 6 7.48 11.04 -3.24
CA THR A 6 6.45 10.46 -2.37
C THR A 6 5.30 9.83 -3.18
N LEU A 7 4.84 10.48 -4.25
CA LEU A 7 3.88 9.88 -5.20
C LEU A 7 4.42 8.61 -5.86
N HIS A 8 5.72 8.56 -6.18
CA HIS A 8 6.35 7.34 -6.68
C HIS A 8 6.35 6.22 -5.64
N SER A 9 6.52 6.55 -4.36
CA SER A 9 6.44 5.60 -3.24
C SER A 9 5.04 5.01 -3.05
N ILE A 10 3.96 5.69 -3.45
CA ILE A 10 2.58 5.14 -3.39
C ILE A 10 2.38 3.97 -4.37
N LYS A 11 3.13 3.95 -5.48
CA LYS A 11 2.91 2.95 -6.54
C LYS A 11 3.13 1.52 -6.05
N GLN A 12 4.21 1.29 -5.33
CA GLN A 12 4.58 -0.04 -4.85
C GLN A 12 3.52 -0.66 -3.92
N PRO A 13 3.06 0.00 -2.84
CA PRO A 13 2.03 -0.57 -1.98
C PRO A 13 0.71 -0.79 -2.73
N LEU A 14 0.31 0.09 -3.67
CA LEU A 14 -0.87 -0.17 -4.50
C LEU A 14 -0.73 -1.40 -5.40
N ASP A 15 0.43 -1.59 -6.04
CA ASP A 15 0.70 -2.78 -6.85
C ASP A 15 0.64 -4.05 -5.99
N MET A 16 1.21 -4.01 -4.78
CA MET A 16 1.20 -5.12 -3.84
C MET A 16 -0.22 -5.45 -3.35
N ALA A 17 -0.98 -4.44 -2.91
CA ALA A 17 -2.37 -4.60 -2.53
C ALA A 17 -3.19 -5.27 -3.65
N LYS A 18 -3.00 -4.84 -4.89
CA LYS A 18 -3.68 -5.41 -6.06
C LYS A 18 -3.35 -6.90 -6.24
N ILE A 19 -2.08 -7.28 -6.15
CA ILE A 19 -1.65 -8.68 -6.28
C ILE A 19 -2.31 -9.54 -5.20
N PHE A 20 -2.28 -9.11 -3.94
CA PHE A 20 -2.85 -9.88 -2.84
C PHE A 20 -4.38 -9.99 -2.96
N LEU A 21 -5.08 -8.92 -3.35
CA LEU A 21 -6.52 -8.97 -3.65
C LEU A 21 -6.84 -9.96 -4.77
N GLU A 22 -6.07 -9.95 -5.86
CA GLU A 22 -6.27 -10.87 -6.98
C GLU A 22 -6.10 -12.33 -6.56
N ILE A 23 -5.07 -12.63 -5.76
CA ILE A 23 -4.86 -13.96 -5.18
C ILE A 23 -6.03 -14.34 -4.27
N ALA A 24 -6.47 -13.45 -3.38
CA ALA A 24 -7.58 -13.70 -2.46
C ALA A 24 -8.94 -13.86 -3.15
N LEU A 25 -9.17 -13.19 -4.28
CA LEU A 25 -10.41 -13.26 -5.06
C LEU A 25 -10.48 -14.50 -5.94
N THR A 26 -9.36 -14.82 -6.61
CA THR A 26 -9.31 -15.92 -7.59
C THR A 26 -8.96 -17.26 -6.95
N GLY A 27 -8.30 -17.25 -5.79
CA GLY A 27 -7.67 -18.43 -5.21
C GLY A 27 -6.46 -18.93 -6.01
N ASN A 28 -6.03 -18.19 -7.04
CA ASN A 28 -4.88 -18.53 -7.86
C ASN A 28 -3.61 -17.95 -7.24
N GLY A 29 -2.64 -18.82 -7.01
CA GLY A 29 -1.39 -18.46 -6.35
C GLY A 29 -1.39 -18.82 -4.88
N ALA A 30 -0.18 -18.96 -4.33
CA ALA A 30 0.04 -19.29 -2.94
C ALA A 30 0.99 -18.27 -2.36
N VAL A 31 0.54 -17.53 -1.35
CA VAL A 31 1.42 -16.63 -0.59
C VAL A 31 1.99 -17.41 0.58
N ARG A 32 3.31 -17.33 0.75
CA ARG A 32 4.02 -17.94 1.87
C ARG A 32 4.55 -16.85 2.78
N ARG A 33 4.45 -17.09 4.08
CA ARG A 33 5.20 -16.34 5.08
C ARG A 33 6.69 -16.61 4.93
N GLU A 34 7.50 -15.78 5.59
CA GLU A 34 8.96 -15.96 5.67
C GLU A 34 9.36 -17.33 6.23
N ASN A 35 8.58 -17.87 7.17
CA ASN A 35 8.81 -19.20 7.75
C ASN A 35 8.37 -20.36 6.81
N GLY A 36 7.94 -20.06 5.58
CA GLY A 36 7.57 -21.03 4.55
C GLY A 36 6.13 -21.55 4.64
N THR A 37 5.37 -21.21 5.68
CA THR A 37 3.97 -21.62 5.83
C THR A 37 3.07 -20.87 4.85
N LEU A 38 2.02 -21.55 4.36
CA LEU A 38 1.01 -20.93 3.50
C LEU A 38 0.11 -19.99 4.29
N MET A 39 -0.19 -18.85 3.70
CA MET A 39 -1.20 -17.93 4.21
C MET A 39 -2.60 -18.43 3.83
N SER A 40 -3.54 -18.29 4.76
CA SER A 40 -4.96 -18.46 4.51
C SER A 40 -5.50 -17.31 3.67
N ARG A 41 -6.70 -17.47 3.10
CA ARG A 41 -7.35 -16.40 2.34
C ARG A 41 -7.55 -15.13 3.17
N ASP A 42 -7.96 -15.28 4.43
CA ASP A 42 -8.20 -14.13 5.32
C ASP A 42 -6.90 -13.41 5.67
N GLU A 43 -5.80 -14.16 5.79
CA GLU A 43 -4.47 -13.60 6.01
C GLU A 43 -3.97 -12.85 4.77
N ILE A 44 -4.21 -13.38 3.57
CA ILE A 44 -3.88 -12.70 2.30
C ILE A 44 -4.70 -11.40 2.16
N LEU A 45 -5.98 -11.41 2.55
CA LEU A 45 -6.81 -10.21 2.58
C LEU A 45 -6.28 -9.17 3.58
N ALA A 46 -5.85 -9.61 4.76
CA ALA A 46 -5.27 -8.72 5.76
C ALA A 46 -4.00 -8.01 5.23
N GLU A 47 -3.11 -8.72 4.55
CA GLU A 47 -1.93 -8.12 3.90
C GLU A 47 -2.32 -7.11 2.82
N ALA A 48 -3.34 -7.44 2.00
CA ALA A 48 -3.83 -6.50 1.00
C ALA A 48 -4.29 -5.17 1.62
N PHE A 49 -5.04 -5.24 2.73
CA PHE A 49 -5.47 -4.04 3.44
C PHE A 49 -4.32 -3.28 4.07
N GLN A 50 -3.31 -3.97 4.60
CA GLN A 50 -2.11 -3.32 5.15
C GLN A 50 -1.38 -2.51 4.08
N TYR A 51 -1.23 -3.04 2.86
CA TYR A 51 -0.65 -2.28 1.75
C TYR A 51 -1.53 -1.10 1.31
N LEU A 52 -2.87 -1.21 1.38
CA LEU A 52 -3.75 -0.08 1.11
C LEU A 52 -3.61 1.02 2.17
N ASP A 53 -3.46 0.66 3.45
CA ASP A 53 -3.25 1.62 4.54
C ASP A 53 -1.88 2.33 4.39
N GLU A 54 -0.85 1.62 3.95
CA GLU A 54 0.46 2.20 3.64
C GLU A 54 0.36 3.18 2.46
N ALA A 55 -0.29 2.79 1.37
CA ALA A 55 -0.53 3.68 0.23
C ALA A 55 -1.33 4.92 0.62
N HIS A 56 -2.33 4.76 1.49
CA HIS A 56 -3.12 5.86 2.01
C HIS A 56 -2.28 6.81 2.88
N THR A 57 -1.38 6.28 3.71
CA THR A 57 -0.47 7.08 4.53
C THR A 57 0.43 7.96 3.66
N TYR A 58 1.07 7.39 2.65
CA TYR A 58 1.88 8.17 1.70
C TYR A 58 1.07 9.22 0.93
N LEU A 59 -0.20 8.93 0.61
CA LEU A 59 -1.07 9.92 -0.02
C LEU A 59 -1.39 11.09 0.92
N GLN A 60 -1.60 10.84 2.20
CA GLN A 60 -1.81 11.90 3.19
C GLN A 60 -0.57 12.77 3.34
N GLU A 61 0.63 12.18 3.38
CA GLU A 61 1.90 12.94 3.41
C GLU A 61 2.01 13.89 2.20
N VAL A 62 1.67 13.43 0.99
CA VAL A 62 1.66 14.28 -0.21
C VAL A 62 0.65 15.41 -0.09
N ILE A 63 -0.55 15.14 0.44
CA ILE A 63 -1.59 16.16 0.62
C ILE A 63 -1.09 17.24 1.59
N GLU A 64 -0.52 16.84 2.73
CA GLU A 64 0.03 17.76 3.73
C GLU A 64 1.19 18.60 3.17
N GLU A 65 2.11 17.99 2.40
CA GLU A 65 3.21 18.70 1.74
C GLU A 65 2.68 19.76 0.74
N VAL A 66 1.69 19.40 -0.07
CA VAL A 66 1.06 20.32 -1.03
C VAL A 66 0.29 21.45 -0.34
N GLU A 67 -0.41 21.16 0.75
CA GLU A 67 -1.12 22.18 1.54
C GLU A 67 -0.14 23.16 2.21
N TYR A 68 0.97 22.67 2.76
CA TYR A 68 2.02 23.51 3.34
C TYR A 68 2.69 24.41 2.29
N GLU A 69 2.98 23.90 1.10
CA GLU A 69 3.52 24.69 -0.02
C GLU A 69 2.56 25.82 -0.46
N GLN A 70 1.25 25.59 -0.36
CA GLN A 70 0.24 26.58 -0.72
C GLN A 70 -0.04 27.61 0.39
N ASN A 71 0.30 27.31 1.65
CA ASN A 71 0.05 28.21 2.77
C ASN A 71 1.09 28.11 3.91
N PRO A 72 2.30 28.68 3.73
CA PRO A 72 3.43 28.49 4.65
C PRO A 72 3.36 29.27 5.98
N LEU A 73 2.21 29.85 6.33
CA LEU A 73 2.02 30.71 7.52
C LEU A 73 0.96 30.21 8.51
N LEU A 74 0.49 28.97 8.36
CA LEU A 74 -0.17 28.20 9.41
C LEU A 74 0.86 27.23 10.04
#